data_AF-A0A2E0HYI5-F1
#
_entry.id   AF-A0A2E0HYI5-F1
#
_cell.length_a   1.000
_cell.length_b   1.000
_cell.length_c   1.000
_cell.angle_alpha   90.00
_cell.angle_beta   90.00
_cell.angle_gamma   90.00
#
_symmetry.space_group_name_H-M   'P 1'
#
loop_
_entity.id
_entity.type
_entity.pdbx_description
1 polymer ?
#
loop_
_entity_poly.entity_id
_entity_poly.type
_entity_poly.pdbx_seq_one_letter_code
_entity_poly.pdbx_strand_id
1 'polypeptide(L)' 'MISEKELKHLRLQAWLREHKCDDLEYLGEKEGDHWYRIGPHEITSDQFEDIELVEDLSNEY' A
#
# COMPACT_ATOMS: atom_id res chain seq x y z
N MET A 1 21.39 6.99 -2.71
CA MET A 1 20.84 5.67 -3.06
C MET A 1 19.54 5.55 -2.30
N ILE A 2 18.43 5.27 -2.98
CA ILE A 2 17.12 5.14 -2.33
C ILE A 2 17.11 3.80 -1.56
N SER A 3 16.57 3.78 -0.34
CA SER A 3 16.48 2.55 0.47
C SER A 3 15.37 1.63 -0.05
N GLU A 4 15.42 0.35 0.25
CA GLU A 4 14.36 -0.59 -0.16
C GLU A 4 12.99 -0.18 0.39
N LYS A 5 12.93 0.25 1.65
CA LYS A 5 11.72 0.77 2.31
C LYS A 5 11.10 1.93 1.54
N GLU A 6 11.97 2.80 1.01
CA GLU A 6 11.58 3.98 0.28
C GLU A 6 11.10 3.63 -1.14
N LEU A 7 11.73 2.64 -1.79
CA LEU A 7 11.22 2.09 -3.05
C LEU A 7 9.82 1.47 -2.87
N LYS A 8 9.61 0.70 -1.78
CA LYS A 8 8.31 0.13 -1.43
C LYS A 8 7.26 1.22 -1.17
N HIS A 9 7.62 2.27 -0.42
CA HIS A 9 6.76 3.43 -0.20
C HIS A 9 6.36 4.10 -1.52
N LEU A 10 7.32 4.39 -2.41
CA LEU A 10 7.05 5.03 -3.70
C LEU A 10 6.15 4.17 -4.61
N ARG A 11 6.33 2.84 -4.62
CA ARG A 11 5.47 1.90 -5.35
C ARG A 11 4.02 1.96 -4.85
N LEU A 12 3.82 1.93 -3.52
CA LEU A 12 2.51 2.06 -2.89
C LEU A 12 1.83 3.40 -3.22
N GLN A 13 2.57 4.50 -3.15
CA GLN A 13 2.04 5.84 -3.48
C GLN A 13 1.65 5.96 -4.96
N ALA A 14 2.43 5.38 -5.87
CA ALA A 14 2.07 5.32 -7.29
C ALA A 14 0.78 4.52 -7.48
N TRP A 15 0.69 3.33 -6.86
CA TRP A 15 -0.49 2.48 -6.94
C TRP A 15 -1.76 3.16 -6.39
N LEU A 16 -1.68 3.82 -5.23
CA LEU A 16 -2.80 4.56 -4.62
C LEU A 16 -3.27 5.76 -5.46
N ARG A 17 -2.41 6.30 -6.34
CA ARG A 17 -2.83 7.35 -7.29
C ARG A 17 -3.60 6.79 -8.47
N GLU A 18 -3.24 5.59 -8.93
CA GLU A 18 -3.83 4.96 -10.10
C GLU A 18 -5.09 4.16 -9.75
N HIS A 19 -5.16 3.62 -8.55
CA HIS A 19 -6.23 2.76 -8.08
C HIS A 19 -6.89 3.36 -6.83
N LYS A 20 -8.22 3.47 -6.86
CA LYS A 20 -9.00 3.75 -5.66
C LYS A 20 -9.18 2.45 -4.89
N CYS A 21 -8.66 2.39 -3.67
CA CYS A 21 -8.80 1.27 -2.76
C CYS A 21 -9.25 1.82 -1.40
N ASP A 22 -10.41 1.40 -0.91
CA ASP A 22 -10.92 1.81 0.40
C ASP A 22 -10.20 1.10 1.55
N ASP A 23 -9.64 -0.08 1.29
CA ASP A 23 -8.92 -0.87 2.29
C ASP A 23 -7.51 -0.38 2.54
N LEU A 24 -6.86 0.27 1.56
CA LEU A 24 -5.48 0.73 1.68
C LEU A 24 -5.41 2.25 1.83
N GLU A 25 -4.89 2.72 2.97
CA GLU A 25 -4.72 4.14 3.25
C GLU A 25 -3.30 4.46 3.71
N TYR A 26 -2.73 5.57 3.23
CA TYR A 26 -1.46 6.08 3.73
C TYR A 26 -1.67 6.94 4.98
N LEU A 27 -1.01 6.55 6.09
CA LEU A 27 -1.15 7.20 7.41
C LEU A 27 -0.12 8.29 7.68
N GLY A 28 0.87 8.46 6.81
CA GLY A 28 1.98 9.39 7.01
C GLY A 28 3.27 8.71 7.47
N GLU A 29 4.28 9.53 7.74
CA GLU A 29 5.57 9.11 8.28
C GLU A 29 5.58 9.25 9.80
N LYS A 30 6.02 8.21 10.51
CA LYS A 30 6.21 8.23 11.97
C LYS A 30 7.52 7.54 12.29
N GLU A 31 8.33 8.18 13.13
CA GLU A 31 9.65 7.66 13.56
C GLU A 31 10.61 7.32 12.40
N GLY A 32 10.44 7.96 11.23
CA GLY A 32 11.25 7.72 10.04
C GLY A 32 10.80 6.52 9.19
N ASP A 33 9.66 5.91 9.49
CA ASP A 33 9.03 4.86 8.69
C ASP A 33 7.69 5.34 8.10
N HIS A 34 7.36 4.85 6.90
CA HIS A 34 6.09 5.14 6.23
C HIS A 34 5.02 4.14 6.66
N TRP A 35 3.91 4.63 7.18
CA TRP A 35 2.83 3.81 7.70
C TRP A 35 1.64 3.75 6.76
N TYR A 36 1.05 2.57 6.67
CA TYR A 36 -0.13 2.27 5.88
C TYR A 36 -1.13 1.51 6.72
N ARG A 37 -2.41 1.71 6.41
CA ARG A 37 -3.53 0.95 6.97
C ARG A 37 -4.12 0.07 5.89
N ILE A 38 -4.29 -1.21 6.20
CA ILE A 38 -4.93 -2.22 5.36
C ILE A 38 -6.10 -2.81 6.15
N GLY A 39 -7.32 -2.40 5.81
CA GLY A 39 -8.53 -2.75 6.56
C GLY A 39 -8.35 -2.40 8.06
N PRO A 40 -8.32 -3.40 8.98
CA PRO A 40 -8.13 -3.17 10.41
C PRO A 40 -6.67 -3.12 10.88
N HIS A 41 -5.69 -3.36 9.99
CA HIS A 41 -4.28 -3.49 10.36
C HIS A 41 -3.46 -2.27 9.96
N GLU A 42 -2.51 -1.85 10.80
CA GLU A 42 -1.51 -0.83 10.49
C GLU A 42 -0.15 -1.48 10.32
N ILE A 43 0.51 -1.23 9.19
CA ILE A 43 1.83 -1.79 8.88
C ILE A 43 2.76 -0.74 8.28
N THR A 44 4.07 -0.96 8.36
CA THR A 44 5.06 -0.09 7.72
C THR A 44 5.34 -0.54 6.28
N SER A 45 5.90 0.35 5.46
CA SER A 45 6.22 0.07 4.06
C SER A 45 7.18 -1.11 3.88
N ASP A 46 8.00 -1.42 4.88
CA ASP A 46 8.96 -2.54 4.84
C ASP A 46 8.27 -3.91 4.95
N GLN A 47 7.14 -3.97 5.65
CA GLN A 47 6.38 -5.20 5.91
C GLN A 47 5.56 -5.67 4.70
N PHE A 48 5.49 -4.86 3.64
CA PHE A 48 4.90 -5.25 2.36
C PHE A 48 5.90 -6.05 1.53
N GLU A 49 5.47 -7.22 1.04
CA GLU A 49 6.20 -7.98 0.03
C GLU A 49 5.71 -7.64 -1.40
N ASP A 50 4.41 -7.70 -1.66
CA ASP A 50 3.83 -7.35 -2.97
C ASP A 50 2.38 -6.80 -2.86
N ILE A 51 1.88 -6.20 -3.95
CA ILE A 51 0.56 -5.56 -4.05
C ILE A 51 -0.07 -6.00 -5.37
N GLU A 52 -1.14 -6.77 -5.28
CA GLU A 52 -1.92 -7.22 -6.44
C GLU A 52 -3.32 -6.61 -6.39
N LEU A 53 -3.77 -6.09 -7.53
CA LEU A 53 -5.17 -5.67 -7.69
C LEU A 53 -6.01 -6.95 -7.87
N VAL A 54 -6.82 -7.29 -6.88
CA VAL A 54 -7.80 -8.36 -7.03
C VAL A 54 -8.98 -7.79 -7.78
N GLU A 55 -9.08 -8.06 -9.08
CA GLU A 55 -10.29 -7.79 -9.85
C GLU A 55 -11.43 -8.63 -9.26
N ASP A 56 -12.51 -7.97 -8.86
CA ASP A 56 -13.70 -8.65 -8.36
C ASP A 56 -14.35 -9.43 -9.52
N LEU A 57 -14.08 -10.73 -9.59
CA LEU A 57 -14.63 -11.64 -10.60
C LEU A 57 -16.13 -11.96 -10.38
N SER A 58 -16.89 -11.15 -9.61
CA SER A 58 -18.30 -11.44 -9.29
C SER A 58 -19.28 -11.16 -10.43
N ASN A 59 -18.80 -10.97 -11.66
CA ASN A 59 -19.64 -10.71 -12.84
C ASN A 59 -19.77 -11.93 -13.78
N GLU A 60 -20.02 -13.11 -13.21
CA GLU A 60 -20.61 -14.24 -13.92
C GLU A 60 -21.89 -14.65 -13.18
N TYR A 61 -23.05 -14.11 -13.58
CA TYR A 61 -24.36 -14.79 -13.69
C TYR A 61 -25.41 -13.88 -14.33
#